data_AF-A0A5J4Y1R9-F1
#
_entry.id   AF-A0A5J4Y1R9-F1
#
_cell.length_a   1.000
_cell.length_b   1.000
_cell.length_c   1.000
_cell.angle_alpha   90.00
_cell.angle_beta   90.00
_cell.angle_gamma   90.00
#
_symmetry.space_group_name_H-M   'P 1'
#
loop_
_entity.id
_entity.type
_entity.pdbx_description
1 polymer ?
#
loop_
_entity_poly.entity_id
_entity_poly.type
_entity_poly.pdbx_seq_one_letter_code
_entity_poly.pdbx_strand_id
1 'polypeptide(L)'
;MFEAPESRHPNLDVQLDMSRSGATISLGYFQPQVSEHLQKLFEYVEDADLWKWKLPDSKAFHAGLGSLKLEYDANKNPSIFQQLCALQLNTGHLALKRQDELVSEAVRSAFPVQLGGSQGIKFRWGRCLGVRADGELSQIRSTVGNELAQASAEQGLRPIGVVAYIEEAMGDHSKIKVSLKKCW
;
A
#
# COMPACT_ATOMS: atom_id res chain seq x y z
N MET A 1 4.17 -11.66 -22.62
CA MET A 1 2.80 -11.31 -23.05
C MET A 1 1.98 -12.56 -22.78
N PHE A 2 1.16 -12.56 -21.73
CA PHE A 2 0.22 -13.65 -21.50
C PHE A 2 -0.97 -13.37 -22.42
N GLU A 3 -1.13 -14.16 -23.47
CA GLU A 3 -2.37 -14.13 -24.26
C GLU A 3 -3.46 -14.74 -23.38
N ALA A 4 -4.43 -13.90 -22.99
CA ALA A 4 -5.60 -14.38 -22.29
C ALA A 4 -6.36 -15.36 -23.23
N PRO A 5 -6.81 -16.52 -22.74
CA PRO A 5 -7.60 -17.43 -23.56
C PRO A 5 -8.86 -16.71 -24.05
N GLU A 6 -9.22 -16.91 -25.32
CA GLU A 6 -10.46 -16.36 -25.88
C GLU A 6 -11.64 -16.68 -24.97
N SER A 7 -12.36 -15.63 -24.58
CA SER A 7 -13.49 -15.70 -23.66
C SER A 7 -14.56 -16.63 -24.21
N ARG A 8 -14.89 -17.70 -23.47
CA ARG A 8 -16.01 -18.63 -23.79
C ARG A 8 -17.39 -18.02 -23.57
N HIS A 9 -17.47 -16.75 -23.15
CA HIS A 9 -18.72 -16.06 -22.86
C HIS A 9 -18.78 -14.72 -23.60
N PRO A 10 -19.76 -14.51 -24.50
CA PRO A 10 -19.81 -13.34 -25.37
C PRO A 10 -19.95 -12.00 -24.63
N ASN A 11 -20.33 -12.04 -23.35
CA ASN A 11 -20.55 -10.85 -22.51
C ASN A 11 -19.51 -10.73 -21.38
N LEU A 12 -18.40 -11.46 -21.46
CA LEU A 12 -17.32 -11.41 -20.49
C LEU A 12 -16.03 -10.99 -21.18
N ASP A 13 -15.47 -9.89 -20.67
CA ASP A 13 -14.15 -9.41 -21.02
C ASP A 13 -13.27 -9.44 -19.75
N VAL A 14 -12.08 -10.00 -19.86
CA VAL A 14 -11.14 -10.16 -18.74
C VAL A 14 -9.80 -9.57 -19.14
N GLN A 15 -9.45 -8.47 -18.50
CA GLN A 15 -8.18 -7.77 -18.71
C GLN A 15 -7.29 -7.98 -17.47
N LEU A 16 -6.15 -8.65 -17.65
CA LEU A 16 -5.15 -8.84 -16.61
C LEU A 16 -3.79 -8.29 -17.08
N ASP A 17 -3.34 -7.23 -16.44
CA ASP A 17 -2.05 -6.60 -16.70
C ASP A 17 -1.35 -6.28 -15.37
N MET A 18 -0.23 -6.96 -15.11
CA MET A 18 0.55 -6.76 -13.88
C MET A 18 1.52 -5.57 -13.96
N SER A 19 1.58 -4.88 -15.10
CA SER A 19 2.46 -3.72 -15.33
C SER A 19 1.76 -2.37 -15.12
N ARG A 20 0.44 -2.40 -14.91
CA ARG A 20 -0.44 -1.25 -14.78
C ARG A 20 -1.33 -1.40 -13.54
N SER A 21 -1.77 -0.28 -12.99
CA SER A 21 -2.75 -0.29 -11.90
C SER A 21 -4.15 -0.62 -12.40
N GLY A 22 -5.03 -1.10 -11.51
CA GLY A 22 -6.45 -1.29 -11.86
C GLY A 22 -7.13 0.00 -12.36
N ALA A 23 -6.71 1.16 -11.83
CA ALA A 23 -7.24 2.46 -12.23
C ALA A 23 -6.88 2.80 -13.68
N THR A 24 -5.61 2.63 -14.06
CA THR A 24 -5.14 2.93 -15.42
C THR A 24 -5.60 1.87 -16.43
N ILE A 25 -5.69 0.59 -16.05
CA ILE A 25 -6.34 -0.46 -16.86
C ILE A 25 -7.76 -0.02 -17.22
N SER A 26 -8.54 0.40 -16.22
CA SER A 26 -9.91 0.88 -16.42
C SER A 26 -9.97 2.11 -17.33
N LEU A 27 -9.09 3.09 -17.13
CA LEU A 27 -8.99 4.28 -17.98
C LEU A 27 -8.71 3.92 -19.44
N GLY A 28 -7.78 2.98 -19.69
CA GLY A 28 -7.43 2.53 -21.03
C GLY A 28 -8.50 1.67 -21.70
N TYR A 29 -9.31 0.95 -20.90
CA TYR A 29 -10.41 0.13 -21.37
C TYR A 29 -11.60 0.98 -21.84
N PHE A 30 -12.06 1.90 -20.99
CA PHE A 30 -13.24 2.73 -21.28
C PHE A 30 -12.93 3.96 -22.13
N GLN A 31 -11.66 4.38 -22.18
CA GLN A 31 -11.18 5.53 -22.96
C GLN A 31 -12.06 6.79 -22.83
N PRO A 32 -12.46 7.20 -21.60
CA PRO A 32 -13.23 8.42 -21.43
C PRO A 32 -12.40 9.65 -21.80
N GLN A 33 -13.06 10.73 -22.19
CA GLN A 33 -12.37 12.02 -22.29
C GLN A 33 -12.07 12.55 -20.89
N VAL A 34 -10.79 12.73 -20.59
CA VAL A 34 -10.30 13.22 -19.29
C VAL A 34 -9.44 14.46 -19.48
N SER A 35 -9.48 15.36 -18.49
CA SER A 35 -8.57 16.50 -18.45
C SER A 35 -7.13 16.04 -18.17
N GLU A 36 -6.14 16.86 -18.54
CA GLU A 36 -4.73 16.63 -18.21
C GLU A 36 -4.51 16.47 -16.70
N HIS A 37 -5.24 17.22 -15.89
CA HIS A 37 -5.20 17.12 -14.44
C HIS A 37 -5.61 15.72 -13.95
N LEU A 38 -6.74 15.21 -14.46
CA LEU A 38 -7.23 13.88 -14.09
C LEU A 38 -6.31 12.77 -14.62
N GLN A 39 -5.77 12.93 -15.83
CA GLN A 39 -4.76 12.03 -16.38
C GLN A 39 -3.55 11.89 -15.44
N LYS A 40 -3.05 13.01 -14.90
CA LYS A 40 -1.94 13.01 -13.94
C LYS A 40 -2.30 12.39 -12.59
N LEU A 41 -3.55 12.51 -12.12
CA LEU A 41 -4.03 11.79 -10.93
C LEU A 41 -3.95 10.28 -11.12
N PHE A 42 -4.37 9.76 -12.29
CA PHE A 42 -4.25 8.33 -12.62
C PHE A 42 -2.79 7.86 -12.64
N GLU A 43 -1.88 8.67 -13.18
CA GLU A 43 -0.44 8.36 -13.19
C GLU A 43 0.14 8.29 -11.77
N TYR A 44 -0.26 9.20 -10.88
CA TYR A 44 0.18 9.18 -9.49
C TYR A 44 -0.38 7.97 -8.73
N VAL A 45 -1.64 7.60 -9.00
CA VAL A 45 -2.24 6.37 -8.44
C VAL A 45 -1.49 5.14 -8.93
N GLU A 46 -1.14 5.04 -10.21
CA GLU A 46 -0.37 3.92 -10.75
C GLU A 46 1.05 3.83 -10.17
N ASP A 47 1.73 4.98 -10.04
CA ASP A 47 3.08 5.04 -9.48
C ASP A 47 3.12 4.55 -8.03
N ALA A 48 2.05 4.81 -7.25
CA ALA A 48 1.88 4.32 -5.90
C ALA A 48 1.46 2.84 -5.82
N ASP A 49 0.48 2.43 -6.63
CA ASP A 49 -0.04 1.04 -6.65
C ASP A 49 1.05 0.03 -7.02
N LEU A 50 1.90 0.39 -7.98
CA LEU A 50 3.04 -0.41 -8.41
C LEU A 50 4.30 -0.19 -7.55
N TRP A 51 4.22 0.65 -6.52
CA TRP A 51 5.32 0.99 -5.61
C TRP A 51 6.58 1.51 -6.32
N LYS A 52 6.40 2.22 -7.44
CA LYS A 52 7.49 2.72 -8.30
C LYS A 52 8.10 4.00 -7.75
N TRP A 53 7.27 4.93 -7.29
CA TRP A 53 7.67 6.25 -6.77
C TRP A 53 8.61 7.04 -7.69
N LYS A 54 8.40 6.97 -9.00
CA LYS A 54 9.24 7.62 -10.01
C LYS A 54 8.78 9.04 -10.33
N LEU A 55 7.51 9.33 -10.13
CA LEU A 55 6.94 10.64 -10.46
C LEU A 55 7.21 11.64 -9.34
N PRO A 56 7.60 12.90 -9.66
CA PRO A 56 7.72 13.94 -8.67
C PRO A 56 6.42 14.12 -7.88
N ASP A 57 6.54 14.26 -6.57
CA ASP A 57 5.43 14.47 -5.64
C ASP A 57 4.40 13.33 -5.53
N SER A 58 4.55 12.21 -6.23
CA SER A 58 3.57 11.09 -6.16
C SER A 58 3.48 10.49 -4.75
N LYS A 59 4.61 10.38 -4.03
CA LYS A 59 4.64 10.01 -2.61
C LYS A 59 3.88 11.00 -1.74
N ALA A 60 4.07 12.30 -1.98
CA ALA A 60 3.42 13.36 -1.22
C ALA A 60 1.91 13.35 -1.46
N PHE A 61 1.50 13.25 -2.73
CA PHE A 61 0.11 13.09 -3.12
C PHE A 61 -0.51 11.84 -2.49
N HIS A 62 0.15 10.68 -2.54
CA HIS A 62 -0.37 9.44 -1.97
C HIS A 62 -0.58 9.55 -0.45
N ALA A 63 0.38 10.13 0.26
CA ALA A 63 0.25 10.41 1.70
C ALA A 63 -0.89 11.39 1.98
N GLY A 64 -1.01 12.45 1.17
CA GLY A 64 -2.12 13.42 1.24
C GLY A 64 -3.48 12.75 1.04
N LEU A 65 -3.63 11.95 0.00
CA LEU A 65 -4.85 11.20 -0.30
C LEU A 65 -5.23 10.26 0.86
N GLY A 66 -4.27 9.52 1.41
CA GLY A 66 -4.50 8.68 2.58
C GLY A 66 -4.95 9.48 3.81
N SER A 67 -4.40 10.69 4.00
CA SER A 67 -4.76 11.57 5.12
C SER A 67 -6.21 12.09 5.06
N LEU A 68 -6.83 12.13 3.87
CA LEU A 68 -8.22 12.59 3.70
C LEU A 68 -9.23 11.62 4.30
N LYS A 69 -8.87 10.34 4.51
CA LYS A 69 -9.75 9.29 5.05
C LYS A 69 -11.12 9.25 4.36
N LEU A 70 -11.10 9.34 3.02
CA LEU A 70 -12.32 9.36 2.21
C LEU A 70 -13.11 8.06 2.38
N GLU A 71 -14.43 8.19 2.49
CA GLU A 71 -15.37 7.06 2.36
C GLU A 71 -15.58 6.79 0.86
N TYR A 72 -15.15 5.61 0.41
CA TYR A 72 -15.17 5.21 -0.99
C TYR A 72 -16.47 4.50 -1.40
N ASP A 73 -17.32 4.10 -0.45
CA ASP A 73 -18.66 3.59 -0.74
C ASP A 73 -19.54 4.72 -1.25
N ALA A 74 -19.87 4.70 -2.55
CA ALA A 74 -20.70 5.73 -3.18
C ALA A 74 -22.12 5.84 -2.60
N ASN A 75 -22.62 4.80 -1.93
CA ASN A 75 -23.92 4.89 -1.24
C ASN A 75 -23.81 5.70 0.06
N LYS A 76 -22.69 5.58 0.77
CA LYS A 76 -22.43 6.33 2.00
C LYS A 76 -21.88 7.74 1.72
N ASN A 77 -21.12 7.88 0.65
CA ASN A 77 -20.59 9.13 0.14
C ASN A 77 -20.96 9.33 -1.34
N PRO A 78 -22.19 9.81 -1.63
CA PRO A 78 -22.62 10.06 -3.00
C PRO A 78 -21.78 11.09 -3.76
N SER A 79 -20.98 11.90 -3.04
CA SER A 79 -20.11 12.93 -3.61
C SER A 79 -18.68 12.46 -3.89
N ILE A 80 -18.35 11.19 -3.63
CA ILE A 80 -16.97 10.68 -3.73
C ILE A 80 -16.35 10.93 -5.10
N PHE A 81 -17.13 10.78 -6.17
CA PHE A 81 -16.64 11.02 -7.53
C PHE A 81 -16.18 12.48 -7.70
N GLN A 82 -16.99 13.45 -7.29
CA GLN A 82 -16.64 14.87 -7.37
C GLN A 82 -15.45 15.21 -6.47
N GLN A 83 -15.36 14.61 -5.28
CA GLN A 83 -14.22 14.78 -4.37
C GLN A 83 -12.91 14.30 -5.01
N LEU A 84 -12.93 13.12 -5.64
CA LEU A 84 -11.75 12.56 -6.33
C LEU A 84 -11.34 13.40 -7.54
N CYS A 85 -12.31 13.91 -8.31
CA CYS A 85 -12.03 14.82 -9.42
C CYS A 85 -11.45 16.18 -9.00
N ALA A 86 -11.66 16.60 -7.75
CA ALA A 86 -11.20 17.89 -7.23
C ALA A 86 -9.82 17.83 -6.53
N LEU A 87 -9.20 16.65 -6.45
CA LEU A 87 -7.93 16.44 -5.74
C LEU A 87 -6.80 17.28 -6.31
N GLN A 88 -6.08 17.99 -5.46
CA GLN A 88 -4.96 18.83 -5.88
C GLN A 88 -3.63 18.05 -5.82
N LEU A 89 -2.89 18.03 -6.92
CA LEU A 89 -1.66 17.25 -7.07
C LEU A 89 -0.51 17.70 -6.16
N ASN A 90 -0.45 18.99 -5.83
CA ASN A 90 0.61 19.62 -5.05
C ASN A 90 0.34 19.60 -3.53
N THR A 91 -0.60 18.75 -3.08
CA THR A 91 -0.98 18.66 -1.68
C THR A 91 -0.45 17.37 -1.07
N GLY A 92 -0.07 17.41 0.22
CA GLY A 92 0.32 16.21 0.97
C GLY A 92 1.77 16.17 1.47
N HIS A 93 2.61 17.18 1.21
CA HIS A 93 3.97 17.22 1.78
C HIS A 93 4.00 17.18 3.31
N LEU A 94 3.06 17.86 3.97
CA LEU A 94 2.93 17.80 5.44
C LEU A 94 2.53 16.39 5.91
N ALA A 95 1.60 15.74 5.19
CA ALA A 95 1.19 14.37 5.48
C ALA A 95 2.36 13.39 5.27
N LEU A 96 3.13 13.56 4.21
CA LEU A 96 4.33 12.75 3.94
C LEU A 96 5.37 12.93 5.04
N LYS A 97 5.68 14.16 5.44
CA LYS A 97 6.64 14.42 6.52
C LYS A 97 6.19 13.74 7.82
N ARG A 98 4.91 13.87 8.18
CA ARG A 98 4.33 13.21 9.36
C ARG A 98 4.42 11.69 9.26
N GLN A 99 4.15 11.13 8.09
CA GLN A 99 4.30 9.70 7.82
C GLN A 99 5.76 9.25 8.00
N ASP A 100 6.72 9.99 7.47
CA ASP A 100 8.15 9.66 7.57
C ASP A 100 8.64 9.69 9.03
N GLU A 101 8.16 10.65 9.83
CA GLU A 101 8.42 10.72 11.28
C GLU A 101 7.86 9.49 12.01
N LEU A 102 6.62 9.10 11.71
CA LEU A 102 5.97 7.91 12.29
C LEU A 102 6.71 6.63 11.93
N VAL A 103 7.10 6.48 10.66
CA VAL A 103 7.85 5.34 10.16
C VAL A 103 9.21 5.26 10.83
N SER A 104 9.91 6.39 10.94
CA SER A 104 11.22 6.47 11.62
C SER A 104 11.13 6.05 13.09
N GLU A 105 10.07 6.49 13.79
CA GLU A 105 9.82 6.07 15.17
C GLU A 105 9.51 4.58 15.26
N ALA A 106 8.65 4.06 14.37
CA ALA A 106 8.30 2.65 14.34
C ALA A 106 9.53 1.76 14.10
N VAL A 107 10.38 2.11 13.14
CA VAL A 107 11.64 1.39 12.85
C VAL A 107 12.59 1.47 14.05
N ARG A 108 12.70 2.61 14.73
CA ARG A 108 13.54 2.75 15.93
C ARG A 108 13.06 1.90 17.10
N SER A 109 11.75 1.75 17.25
CA SER A 109 11.12 0.89 18.27
C SER A 109 11.07 -0.60 17.90
N ALA A 110 11.53 -0.96 16.69
CA ALA A 110 11.43 -2.31 16.18
C ALA A 110 12.34 -3.28 16.95
N PHE A 111 11.91 -4.54 17.02
CA PHE A 111 12.62 -5.59 17.73
C PHE A 111 12.76 -6.84 16.86
N PRO A 112 13.81 -7.66 17.06
CA PRO A 112 13.98 -8.84 16.24
C PRO A 112 12.97 -9.94 16.60
N VAL A 113 12.26 -10.44 15.60
CA VAL A 113 11.27 -11.51 15.67
C VAL A 113 11.82 -12.79 15.04
N GLN A 114 11.63 -13.92 15.71
CA GLN A 114 11.93 -15.25 15.16
C GLN A 114 10.80 -15.69 14.22
N LEU A 115 11.11 -15.80 12.92
CA LEU A 115 10.14 -16.33 11.95
C LEU A 115 9.82 -17.78 12.30
N GLY A 116 8.53 -18.13 12.34
CA GLY A 116 8.06 -19.50 12.60
C GLY A 116 8.20 -20.03 14.02
N GLY A 117 8.57 -19.19 15.00
CA GLY A 117 8.75 -19.61 16.39
C GLY A 117 9.71 -20.79 16.53
N SER A 118 9.36 -21.79 17.35
CA SER A 118 10.18 -23.00 17.58
C SER A 118 10.42 -23.83 16.32
N GLN A 119 9.41 -23.93 15.44
CA GLN A 119 9.57 -24.62 14.15
C GLN A 119 10.56 -23.88 13.25
N GLY A 120 10.47 -22.55 13.18
CA GLY A 120 11.39 -21.77 12.35
C GLY A 120 12.83 -21.78 12.88
N ILE A 121 13.05 -22.01 14.18
CA ILE A 121 14.39 -22.33 14.71
C ILE A 121 14.86 -23.68 14.15
N LYS A 122 14.03 -24.72 14.27
CA LYS A 122 14.34 -26.08 13.75
C LYS A 122 14.65 -26.06 12.25
N PHE A 123 13.91 -25.29 11.47
CA PHE A 123 14.06 -25.18 10.00
C PHE A 123 14.94 -24.00 9.55
N ARG A 124 15.55 -23.26 10.48
CA ARG A 124 16.44 -22.12 10.21
C ARG A 124 15.84 -21.05 9.29
N TRP A 125 14.59 -20.66 9.52
CA TRP A 125 13.92 -19.59 8.78
C TRP A 125 14.52 -18.19 9.05
N GLY A 126 15.26 -18.06 10.15
CA GLY A 126 15.97 -16.83 10.51
C GLY A 126 15.11 -15.84 11.31
N ARG A 127 15.68 -14.67 11.54
CA ARG A 127 15.05 -13.55 12.26
C ARG A 127 14.88 -12.36 11.33
N CYS A 128 14.02 -11.43 11.71
CA CYS A 128 13.76 -10.17 11.01
C CYS A 128 13.28 -9.13 12.03
N LEU A 129 13.21 -7.86 11.66
CA LEU A 129 12.64 -6.82 12.53
C LEU A 129 11.11 -6.85 12.46
N GLY A 130 10.50 -6.61 13.60
CA GLY A 130 9.06 -6.44 13.73
C GLY A 130 8.69 -5.28 14.64
N VAL A 131 7.51 -4.73 14.40
CA VAL A 131 6.92 -3.68 15.23
C VAL A 131 5.44 -3.96 15.46
N ARG A 132 4.93 -3.50 16.61
CA ARG A 132 3.49 -3.41 16.87
C ARG A 132 2.99 -2.03 16.45
N ALA A 133 2.09 -1.97 15.48
CA ALA A 133 1.65 -0.77 14.77
C ALA A 133 0.15 -0.53 14.96
N ASP A 134 -0.28 -0.23 16.18
CA ASP A 134 -1.68 0.08 16.47
C ASP A 134 -2.04 1.55 16.10
N GLY A 135 -3.33 1.86 16.01
CA GLY A 135 -3.81 3.22 15.74
C GLY A 135 -3.40 3.75 14.37
N GLU A 136 -2.83 4.96 14.34
CA GLU A 136 -2.41 5.64 13.11
C GLU A 136 -1.35 4.84 12.30
N LEU A 137 -0.48 4.08 12.98
CA LEU A 137 0.55 3.28 12.33
C LEU A 137 -0.04 2.13 11.48
N SER A 138 -1.23 1.62 11.84
CA SER A 138 -1.89 0.56 11.07
C SER A 138 -2.26 1.02 9.65
N GLN A 139 -2.56 2.31 9.48
CA GLN A 139 -2.91 2.89 8.18
C GLN A 139 -1.70 2.92 7.23
N ILE A 140 -0.50 3.09 7.78
CA ILE A 140 0.76 3.17 7.02
C ILE A 140 1.62 1.89 7.14
N ARG A 141 1.01 0.78 7.58
CA ARG A 141 1.64 -0.54 7.75
C ARG A 141 2.46 -1.02 6.55
N SER A 142 2.07 -0.65 5.33
CA SER A 142 2.78 -1.08 4.11
C SER A 142 4.15 -0.40 4.01
N THR A 143 4.17 0.92 4.24
CA THR A 143 5.40 1.72 4.31
C THR A 143 6.28 1.24 5.46
N VAL A 144 5.71 1.10 6.66
CA VAL A 144 6.45 0.59 7.84
C VAL A 144 7.07 -0.77 7.56
N GLY A 145 6.32 -1.70 6.97
CA GLY A 145 6.83 -3.03 6.67
C GLY A 145 7.97 -3.04 5.65
N ASN A 146 7.93 -2.16 4.63
CA ASN A 146 9.01 -2.06 3.65
C ASN A 146 10.29 -1.48 4.28
N GLU A 147 10.18 -0.41 5.07
CA GLU A 147 11.33 0.16 5.78
C GLU A 147 11.91 -0.81 6.81
N LEU A 148 11.06 -1.58 7.51
CA LEU A 148 11.52 -2.66 8.39
C LEU A 148 12.25 -3.77 7.63
N ALA A 149 11.80 -4.12 6.42
CA ALA A 149 12.45 -5.13 5.61
C ALA A 149 13.85 -4.69 5.17
N GLN A 150 14.00 -3.41 4.81
CA GLN A 150 15.29 -2.80 4.51
C GLN A 150 16.19 -2.75 5.76
N ALA A 151 15.70 -2.20 6.87
CA ALA A 151 16.44 -2.14 8.13
C ALA A 151 16.85 -3.54 8.64
N SER A 152 16.03 -4.56 8.39
CA SER A 152 16.40 -5.95 8.69
C SER A 152 17.58 -6.42 7.85
N ALA A 153 17.58 -6.13 6.54
CA ALA A 153 18.66 -6.48 5.64
C ALA A 153 19.98 -5.79 6.05
N GLU A 154 19.92 -4.51 6.40
CA GLU A 154 21.06 -3.72 6.87
C GLU A 154 21.68 -4.27 8.17
N GLN A 155 20.86 -4.91 9.02
CA GLN A 155 21.31 -5.59 10.24
C GLN A 155 21.74 -7.06 10.01
N GLY A 156 21.80 -7.53 8.77
CA GLY A 156 22.15 -8.92 8.44
C GLY A 156 21.07 -9.94 8.81
N LEU A 157 19.84 -9.49 9.08
CA LEU A 157 18.68 -10.34 9.30
C LEU A 157 18.03 -10.71 7.94
N ARG A 158 16.98 -11.53 7.97
CA ARG A 158 16.18 -11.80 6.77
C ARG A 158 15.58 -10.47 6.29
N PRO A 159 15.59 -10.17 4.97
CA PRO A 159 15.08 -8.92 4.40
C PRO A 159 13.54 -8.90 4.40
N ILE A 160 12.96 -9.02 5.58
CA ILE A 160 11.53 -9.13 5.86
C ILE A 160 11.19 -8.13 6.96
N GLY A 161 10.07 -7.44 6.84
CA GLY A 161 9.52 -6.59 7.89
C GLY A 161 8.21 -7.17 8.41
N VAL A 162 8.07 -7.28 9.73
CA VAL A 162 6.86 -7.76 10.40
C VAL A 162 6.10 -6.57 10.99
N VAL A 163 4.85 -6.37 10.58
CA VAL A 163 3.97 -5.35 11.17
C VAL A 163 2.76 -6.04 11.78
N ALA A 164 2.64 -5.96 13.10
CA ALA A 164 1.56 -6.56 13.88
C ALA A 164 0.59 -5.47 14.38
N TYR A 165 -0.70 -5.60 14.16
CA TYR A 165 -1.70 -4.60 14.55
C TYR A 165 -3.08 -5.21 14.78
N ILE A 166 -3.92 -4.51 15.55
CA ILE A 166 -5.34 -4.84 15.69
C ILE A 166 -6.12 -4.30 14.47
N GLU A 167 -6.96 -5.13 13.88
CA GLU A 167 -7.82 -4.78 12.74
C GLU A 167 -9.27 -4.82 13.20
N GLU A 168 -9.92 -3.64 13.27
CA GLU A 168 -11.29 -3.50 13.76
C GLU A 168 -12.28 -4.33 12.94
N ALA A 169 -12.06 -4.45 11.63
CA ALA A 169 -12.88 -5.25 10.73
C ALA A 169 -12.92 -6.76 11.06
N MET A 170 -12.00 -7.26 11.90
CA MET A 170 -12.03 -8.65 12.38
C MET A 170 -13.05 -8.88 13.50
N GLY A 171 -13.56 -7.83 14.15
CA GLY A 171 -14.54 -7.92 15.24
C GLY A 171 -14.05 -8.63 16.50
N ASP A 172 -12.74 -8.91 16.61
CA ASP A 172 -12.14 -9.69 17.69
C ASP A 172 -10.78 -9.09 18.07
N HIS A 173 -10.78 -8.25 19.11
CA HIS A 173 -9.59 -7.56 19.61
C HIS A 173 -8.56 -8.48 20.28
N SER A 174 -8.87 -9.77 20.49
CA SER A 174 -7.89 -10.76 20.95
C SER A 174 -6.98 -11.23 19.82
N LYS A 175 -7.38 -11.02 18.56
CA LYS A 175 -6.60 -11.40 17.38
C LYS A 175 -5.73 -10.25 16.89
N ILE A 176 -4.52 -10.61 16.49
CA ILE A 176 -3.55 -9.68 15.90
C ILE A 176 -3.40 -10.04 14.43
N LYS A 177 -3.55 -9.05 13.56
CA LYS A 177 -3.23 -9.17 12.14
C LYS A 177 -1.74 -8.93 11.96
N VAL A 178 -1.08 -9.84 11.25
CA VAL A 178 0.36 -9.75 10.96
C VAL A 178 0.54 -9.58 9.46
N SER A 179 1.18 -8.49 9.07
CA SER A 179 1.58 -8.22 7.69
C SER A 179 3.07 -8.44 7.55
N LEU A 180 3.47 -9.24 6.56
CA LEU A 180 4.86 -9.48 6.19
C LEU A 180 5.16 -8.71 4.91
N LYS A 181 6.26 -7.97 4.91
CA LYS A 181 6.81 -7.31 3.72
C LYS A 181 8.22 -7.84 3.48
N LYS A 182 8.63 -7.89 2.22
CA LYS A 182 9.95 -8.36 1.80
C LYS A 182 10.62 -7.25 1.01
N CYS A 183 11.90 -7.01 1.28
CA CYS A 183 12.72 -6.15 0.42
C CYS A 183 13.03 -6.92 -0.87
N TRP A 184 12.78 -6.28 -2.02
CA TRP A 184 13.12 -6.81 -3.35
C TRP A 184 14.42 -6.20 -3.84
#